data_AF-A0A5C6FED8-F1
#
_entry.id   AF-A0A5C6FED8-F1
#
_cell.length_a   1.000
_cell.length_b   1.000
_cell.length_c   1.000
_cell.angle_alpha   90.00
_cell.angle_beta   90.00
_cell.angle_gamma   90.00
#
_symmetry.space_group_name_H-M   'P 1'
#
loop_
_entity.id
_entity.type
_entity.pdbx_description
1 polymer ?
#
loop_
_entity_poly.entity_id
_entity_poly.type
_entity_poly.pdbx_seq_one_letter_code
_entity_poly.pdbx_strand_id
1 'polypeptide(L)'
;MNTSLNDIDLQAFGEMIEMQGLSHRSKMRIMDSDERLVDYLNKCNQQGVRSSKRFPTLTRLADFCSCYPSTINRIASGDTLNPSRRTISLLNVFAGICPYVALNDDYYDELNYRIKDANKWMAATSPSDNADLMTSLKRGISTRANRRARARRAKRSQVA
;
A
#
# COMPACT_ATOMS: atom_id res chain seq x y z
N MET A 1 -9.85 -12.58 34.52
CA MET A 1 -9.39 -11.47 33.68
C MET A 1 -8.61 -12.09 32.53
N ASN A 2 -9.25 -12.27 31.37
CA ASN A 2 -8.63 -12.88 30.18
C ASN A 2 -8.01 -11.78 29.34
N THR A 3 -6.70 -11.57 29.48
CA THR A 3 -5.91 -10.86 28.47
C THR A 3 -5.69 -11.82 27.30
N SER A 4 -6.39 -11.54 26.20
CA SER A 4 -6.25 -12.22 24.91
C SER A 4 -4.79 -12.19 24.45
N LEU A 5 -4.26 -13.38 24.14
CA LEU A 5 -2.87 -13.63 23.72
C LEU A 5 -2.57 -13.20 22.27
N ASN A 6 -3.45 -12.42 21.63
CA ASN A 6 -3.36 -12.14 20.19
C ASN A 6 -2.93 -10.70 19.84
N ASP A 7 -2.83 -9.79 20.81
CA ASP A 7 -2.45 -8.38 20.55
C ASP A 7 -0.94 -8.12 20.76
N ILE A 8 -0.22 -9.10 21.30
CA ILE A 8 1.23 -9.08 21.42
C ILE A 8 1.79 -9.97 20.31
N ASP A 9 2.00 -9.43 19.11
CA ASP A 9 3.30 -9.67 18.44
C ASP A 9 3.55 -8.88 17.15
N LEU A 10 2.61 -8.17 16.52
CA LEU A 10 2.98 -7.44 15.29
C LEU A 10 3.82 -6.20 15.57
N GLN A 11 3.54 -5.55 16.71
CA GLN A 11 4.30 -4.39 17.17
C GLN A 11 5.62 -4.83 17.81
N ALA A 12 5.61 -5.90 18.60
CA ALA A 12 6.82 -6.49 19.20
C ALA A 12 7.74 -7.15 18.15
N PHE A 13 7.21 -7.85 17.15
CA PHE A 13 7.98 -8.33 15.99
C PHE A 13 8.52 -7.16 15.14
N GLY A 14 7.74 -6.08 15.00
CA GLY A 14 8.20 -4.85 14.37
C GLY A 14 9.41 -4.24 15.06
N GLU A 15 9.37 -4.14 16.39
CA GLU A 15 10.44 -3.62 17.25
C GLU A 15 11.63 -4.60 17.35
N MET A 16 11.38 -5.91 17.37
CA MET A 16 12.41 -6.95 17.40
C MET A 16 13.20 -7.01 16.08
N ILE A 17 12.56 -6.79 14.94
CA ILE A 17 13.24 -6.67 13.62
C ILE A 17 14.06 -5.38 13.52
N GLU A 18 13.57 -4.28 14.08
CA GLU A 18 14.35 -3.02 14.18
C GLU A 18 15.55 -3.19 15.12
N MET A 19 15.40 -3.91 16.25
CA MET A 19 16.51 -4.27 17.15
C MET A 19 17.53 -5.24 16.53
N GLN A 20 17.13 -6.06 15.56
CA GLN A 20 18.03 -6.96 14.82
C GLN A 20 18.76 -6.28 13.65
N GLY A 21 18.58 -4.97 13.42
CA GLY A 21 19.27 -4.24 12.36
C GLY A 21 18.89 -4.67 10.93
N LEU A 22 17.78 -5.40 10.77
CA LEU A 22 17.29 -5.78 9.45
C LEU A 22 16.74 -4.54 8.75
N SER A 23 17.34 -4.19 7.61
CA SER A 23 16.85 -3.08 6.79
C SER A 23 15.34 -3.25 6.50
N HIS A 24 14.59 -2.16 6.37
CA HIS A 24 13.16 -2.19 5.98
C HIS A 24 12.91 -3.10 4.75
N ARG A 25 13.86 -3.15 3.83
CA ARG A 25 13.87 -4.03 2.66
C ARG A 25 13.91 -5.52 3.02
N SER A 26 14.68 -5.91 4.03
CA SER A 26 14.76 -7.28 4.53
C SER A 26 13.45 -7.70 5.21
N LYS A 27 12.88 -6.81 6.04
CA LYS A 27 11.56 -7.01 6.67
C LYS A 27 10.48 -7.29 5.63
N MET A 28 10.39 -6.44 4.60
CA MET A 28 9.38 -6.56 3.54
C MET A 28 9.53 -7.80 2.64
N ARG A 29 10.67 -8.51 2.67
CA ARG A 29 10.90 -9.74 1.91
C ARG A 29 10.40 -11.00 2.60
N ILE A 30 10.38 -10.98 3.93
CA ILE A 30 9.93 -12.12 4.74
C ILE A 30 8.43 -12.05 5.04
N MET A 31 7.84 -10.86 4.95
CA MET A 31 6.43 -10.67 5.18
C MET A 31 5.57 -11.22 4.04
N ASP A 32 4.49 -11.89 4.39
CA ASP A 32 3.48 -12.31 3.42
C ASP A 32 2.63 -11.13 2.90
N SER A 33 1.67 -11.42 2.02
CA SER A 33 0.84 -10.34 1.44
C SER A 33 -0.07 -9.69 2.46
N ASP A 34 -0.59 -10.46 3.42
CA ASP A 34 -1.55 -9.97 4.41
C ASP A 34 -0.82 -9.14 5.47
N GLU A 35 0.33 -9.60 5.94
CA GLU A 35 1.22 -8.86 6.83
C GLU A 35 1.66 -7.53 6.20
N ARG A 36 2.00 -7.53 4.90
CA ARG A 36 2.38 -6.30 4.18
C ARG A 36 1.21 -5.33 4.04
N LEU A 37 0.00 -5.86 3.86
CA LEU A 37 -1.20 -5.03 3.79
C LEU A 37 -1.47 -4.39 5.16
N VAL A 38 -1.40 -5.18 6.24
CA VAL A 38 -1.58 -4.69 7.62
C VAL A 38 -0.52 -3.63 7.98
N ASP A 39 0.77 -3.86 7.69
CA ASP A 39 1.83 -2.87 7.92
C ASP A 39 1.59 -1.57 7.14
N TYR A 40 1.15 -1.66 5.89
CA TYR A 40 0.78 -0.49 5.09
C TYR A 40 -0.38 0.29 5.72
N LEU A 41 -1.45 -0.41 6.14
CA LEU A 41 -2.61 0.23 6.77
C LEU A 41 -2.25 0.86 8.11
N ASN A 42 -1.40 0.21 8.91
CA ASN A 42 -0.90 0.77 10.17
C ASN A 42 -0.11 2.07 9.94
N LYS A 43 0.71 2.13 8.89
CA LYS A 43 1.40 3.38 8.50
C LYS A 43 0.43 4.48 8.04
N CYS A 44 -0.63 4.11 7.34
CA CYS A 44 -1.71 5.03 6.94
C CYS A 44 -2.55 5.51 8.14
N ASN A 45 -2.63 4.72 9.22
CA ASN A 45 -3.27 5.13 10.46
C ASN A 45 -2.38 6.09 11.26
N GLN A 46 -1.08 5.78 11.36
CA GLN A 46 -0.09 6.62 12.06
C GLN A 46 0.13 7.99 11.41
N GLN A 47 -0.18 8.16 10.12
CA GLN A 47 -0.28 9.46 9.45
C GLN A 47 -1.14 10.48 10.19
N GLY A 48 -2.28 10.03 10.75
CA GLY A 48 -3.17 10.89 11.52
C GLY A 48 -2.52 11.41 12.81
N VAL A 49 -1.46 10.75 13.27
CA VAL A 49 -0.71 11.06 14.50
C VAL A 49 0.62 11.77 14.21
N ARG A 50 1.28 11.47 13.08
CA ARG A 50 2.57 12.04 12.68
C ARG A 50 2.50 12.53 11.23
N SER A 51 2.78 13.82 11.01
CA SER A 51 2.74 14.54 9.72
C SER A 51 3.73 14.09 8.63
N SER A 52 4.07 12.81 8.57
CA SER A 52 4.70 12.21 7.38
C SER A 52 3.81 12.56 6.19
N LYS A 53 4.31 12.96 5.02
CA LYS A 53 3.45 13.15 3.82
C LYS A 53 3.46 11.94 2.89
N ARG A 54 4.01 10.81 3.37
CA ARG A 54 4.34 9.65 2.52
C ARG A 54 3.22 8.63 2.38
N PHE A 55 2.18 8.70 3.19
CA PHE A 55 1.05 7.76 3.14
C PHE A 55 -0.28 8.52 3.16
N PRO A 56 -1.33 7.99 2.52
CA PRO A 56 -2.67 8.57 2.64
C PRO A 56 -3.26 8.33 4.04
N THR A 57 -4.24 9.15 4.43
CA THR A 57 -5.07 8.86 5.61
C THR A 57 -6.01 7.69 5.34
N LEU A 58 -6.48 7.02 6.40
CA LEU A 58 -7.49 5.95 6.27
C LEU A 58 -8.78 6.45 5.63
N THR A 59 -9.22 7.66 5.97
CA THR A 59 -10.38 8.31 5.32
C THR A 59 -10.18 8.41 3.82
N ARG A 60 -8.97 8.81 3.39
CA ARG A 60 -8.69 8.94 1.96
C ARG A 60 -8.66 7.60 1.23
N LEU A 61 -8.12 6.56 1.88
CA LEU A 61 -8.20 5.20 1.34
C LEU A 61 -9.65 4.70 1.25
N ALA A 62 -10.50 5.06 2.21
CA ALA A 62 -11.90 4.69 2.24
C ALA A 62 -12.67 5.31 1.07
N ASP A 63 -12.40 6.58 0.75
CA ASP A 63 -12.92 7.25 -0.45
C ASP A 63 -12.57 6.46 -1.71
N PHE A 64 -11.29 6.09 -1.88
CA PHE A 64 -10.84 5.33 -3.05
C PHE A 64 -11.50 3.95 -3.13
N CYS A 65 -11.75 3.31 -2.00
CA CYS A 65 -12.35 1.99 -1.93
C CYS A 65 -13.88 2.00 -1.95
N SER A 66 -14.52 3.19 -1.97
CA SER A 66 -15.97 3.36 -1.77
C SER A 66 -16.49 2.57 -0.57
N CYS A 67 -15.80 2.67 0.57
CA CYS A 67 -16.19 2.02 1.81
C CYS A 67 -16.10 2.97 3.00
N TYR A 68 -16.54 2.53 4.17
CA TYR A 68 -16.36 3.31 5.39
C TYR A 68 -14.91 3.21 5.91
N PRO A 69 -14.36 4.25 6.55
CA PRO A 69 -13.05 4.17 7.20
C PRO A 69 -12.98 3.07 8.26
N SER A 70 -14.09 2.77 8.94
CA SER A 70 -14.21 1.67 9.89
C SER A 70 -13.97 0.30 9.24
N THR A 71 -14.35 0.11 7.96
CA THR A 71 -14.05 -1.11 7.20
C THR A 71 -12.53 -1.29 7.07
N ILE A 72 -11.80 -0.22 6.75
CA ILE A 72 -10.33 -0.28 6.62
C ILE A 72 -9.67 -0.56 7.96
N ASN A 73 -10.15 0.05 9.05
CA ASN A 73 -9.66 -0.23 10.40
C ASN A 73 -9.84 -1.70 10.78
N ARG A 74 -11.01 -2.28 10.52
CA ARG A 74 -11.26 -3.71 10.79
C ARG A 74 -10.40 -4.62 9.92
N ILE A 75 -10.00 -4.19 8.71
CA ILE A 75 -9.06 -4.96 7.88
C ILE A 75 -7.66 -4.87 8.50
N ALA A 76 -7.25 -3.70 8.96
CA ALA A 76 -5.96 -3.50 9.62
C ALA A 76 -5.82 -4.29 10.94
N SER A 77 -6.91 -4.45 11.69
CA SER A 77 -6.93 -5.23 12.94
C SER A 77 -7.17 -6.72 12.76
N GLY A 78 -7.48 -7.19 11.54
CA GLY A 78 -7.86 -8.59 11.30
C GLY A 78 -9.29 -8.94 11.71
N ASP A 79 -10.08 -8.01 12.26
CA ASP A 79 -11.44 -8.23 12.75
C ASP A 79 -12.53 -8.24 11.64
N THR A 80 -12.15 -8.39 10.38
CA THR A 80 -13.13 -8.35 9.28
C THR A 80 -13.63 -9.73 8.90
N LEU A 81 -14.96 -9.91 8.96
CA LEU A 81 -15.58 -11.18 8.59
C LEU A 81 -15.73 -11.41 7.08
N ASN A 82 -15.86 -10.36 6.25
CA ASN A 82 -15.91 -10.47 4.77
C ASN A 82 -15.76 -9.09 4.09
N PRO A 83 -14.54 -8.59 3.84
CA PRO A 83 -14.37 -7.36 3.07
C PRO A 83 -14.70 -7.59 1.60
N SER A 84 -15.20 -6.57 0.90
CA SER A 84 -15.47 -6.71 -0.53
C SER A 84 -14.15 -7.04 -1.27
N ARG A 85 -14.20 -7.99 -2.22
CA ARG A 85 -13.03 -8.35 -3.04
C ARG A 85 -12.40 -7.15 -3.72
N ARG A 86 -13.23 -6.17 -4.11
CA ARG A 86 -12.80 -4.93 -4.73
C ARG A 86 -12.02 -4.04 -3.77
N THR A 87 -12.49 -3.87 -2.53
CA THR A 87 -11.78 -3.14 -1.46
C THR A 87 -10.41 -3.75 -1.24
N ILE A 88 -10.32 -5.07 -1.04
CA ILE A 88 -9.04 -5.76 -0.85
C ILE A 88 -8.13 -5.59 -2.06
N SER A 89 -8.67 -5.70 -3.27
CA SER A 89 -7.88 -5.52 -4.50
C SER A 89 -7.29 -4.12 -4.60
N LEU A 90 -8.06 -3.07 -4.28
CA LEU A 90 -7.58 -1.69 -4.30
C LEU A 90 -6.53 -1.45 -3.20
N LEU A 91 -6.76 -1.97 -2.00
CA LEU A 91 -5.79 -1.86 -0.91
C LEU A 91 -4.46 -2.56 -1.26
N ASN A 92 -4.51 -3.74 -1.88
CA ASN A 92 -3.32 -4.44 -2.38
C ASN A 92 -2.57 -3.65 -3.48
N VAL A 93 -3.30 -2.90 -4.31
CA VAL A 93 -2.67 -1.97 -5.25
C VAL A 93 -1.97 -0.84 -4.50
N PHE A 94 -2.64 -0.19 -3.54
CA PHE A 94 -2.04 0.92 -2.80
C PHE A 94 -0.85 0.50 -1.94
N ALA A 95 -0.88 -0.71 -1.37
CA ALA A 95 0.21 -1.29 -0.59
C ALA A 95 1.40 -1.80 -1.44
N GLY A 96 1.33 -1.69 -2.78
CA GLY A 96 2.41 -2.16 -3.65
C GLY A 96 2.56 -3.69 -3.71
N ILE A 97 1.50 -4.42 -3.34
CA ILE A 97 1.46 -5.89 -3.32
C ILE A 97 1.09 -6.41 -4.70
N CYS A 98 0.02 -5.87 -5.30
CA CYS A 98 -0.46 -6.31 -6.61
C CYS A 98 -0.89 -5.11 -7.47
N PRO A 99 -0.19 -4.81 -8.59
CA PRO A 99 1.05 -5.40 -9.03
C PRO A 99 2.20 -5.15 -8.04
N TYR A 100 3.12 -6.11 -7.89
CA TYR A 100 4.24 -6.02 -6.96
C TYR A 100 5.17 -4.86 -7.32
N VAL A 101 5.55 -4.07 -6.32
CA VAL A 101 6.61 -3.05 -6.42
C VAL A 101 7.90 -3.62 -5.86
N ALA A 102 8.96 -3.63 -6.66
CA ALA A 102 10.27 -4.03 -6.19
C ALA A 102 10.72 -3.13 -5.03
N LEU A 103 11.21 -3.76 -3.95
CA LEU A 103 11.77 -3.07 -2.81
C LEU A 103 13.16 -2.51 -3.19
N ASN A 104 13.19 -1.35 -3.84
CA ASN A 104 14.37 -0.56 -4.16
C ASN A 104 14.09 0.92 -3.82
N ASP A 105 15.01 1.82 -4.16
CA ASP A 105 14.89 3.24 -3.83
C ASP A 105 13.59 3.89 -4.37
N ASP A 106 13.01 3.32 -5.44
CA ASP A 106 11.76 3.80 -6.05
C ASP A 106 10.48 3.30 -5.35
N TYR A 107 10.58 2.47 -4.29
CA TYR A 107 9.41 1.80 -3.68
C TYR A 107 8.36 2.80 -3.19
N TYR A 108 8.78 3.73 -2.31
CA TYR A 108 7.89 4.74 -1.75
C TYR A 108 7.38 5.71 -2.81
N ASP A 109 8.21 6.04 -3.81
CA ASP A 109 7.80 6.87 -4.93
C ASP A 109 6.69 6.21 -5.74
N GLU A 110 6.79 4.91 -5.99
CA GLU A 110 5.72 4.18 -6.68
C GLU A 110 4.42 4.15 -5.88
N LEU A 111 4.47 3.94 -4.55
CA LEU A 111 3.26 4.02 -3.71
C LEU A 111 2.62 5.41 -3.83
N ASN A 112 3.42 6.47 -3.73
CA ASN A 112 2.97 7.84 -3.91
C ASN A 112 2.37 8.10 -5.31
N TYR A 113 2.97 7.53 -6.36
CA TYR A 113 2.42 7.65 -7.71
C TYR A 113 1.06 6.95 -7.86
N ARG A 114 0.86 5.79 -7.22
CA ARG A 114 -0.45 5.11 -7.22
C ARG A 114 -1.53 5.96 -6.55
N ILE A 115 -1.20 6.63 -5.44
CA ILE A 115 -2.10 7.58 -4.78
C ILE A 115 -2.39 8.80 -5.68
N LYS A 116 -1.37 9.32 -6.37
CA LYS A 116 -1.56 10.41 -7.35
C LYS A 116 -2.46 10.01 -8.51
N ASP A 117 -2.31 8.79 -9.04
CA ASP A 117 -3.17 8.26 -10.09
C ASP A 117 -4.63 8.18 -9.62
N ALA A 118 -4.86 7.69 -8.39
CA ALA A 118 -6.20 7.65 -7.80
C ALA A 118 -6.79 9.05 -7.58
N ASN A 119 -6.01 10.00 -7.06
CA ASN A 119 -6.45 11.38 -6.89
C ASN A 119 -6.81 12.03 -8.24
N LYS A 120 -5.99 11.80 -9.27
CA LYS A 120 -6.26 12.31 -10.63
C LYS A 120 -7.56 11.73 -11.18
N TRP A 121 -7.80 10.44 -10.94
CA TRP A 121 -9.04 9.78 -11.36
C TRP A 121 -10.26 10.34 -10.64
N MET A 122 -10.19 10.50 -9.30
CA MET A 122 -11.26 11.08 -8.48
C MET A 122 -11.57 12.54 -8.85
N ALA A 123 -10.57 13.31 -9.31
CA ALA A 123 -10.77 14.68 -9.75
C ALA A 123 -11.41 14.77 -11.15
N ALA A 124 -11.19 13.76 -12.00
CA ALA A 124 -11.70 13.72 -13.37
C ALA A 124 -13.08 13.06 -13.49
N THR A 125 -13.53 12.32 -12.48
CA THR A 125 -14.75 11.50 -12.52
C THR A 125 -15.66 11.88 -11.36
N SER A 126 -16.98 11.86 -11.56
CA SER A 126 -17.92 12.01 -10.44
C SER A 126 -17.68 10.91 -9.40
N PRO A 127 -17.60 11.21 -8.09
CA PRO A 127 -17.27 10.25 -7.03
C PRO A 127 -18.16 9.00 -6.97
N SER A 128 -19.35 9.05 -7.59
CA SER A 128 -20.31 7.95 -7.63
C SER A 128 -19.91 6.79 -8.55
N ASP A 129 -18.98 7.00 -9.49
CA ASP A 129 -18.69 6.05 -10.56
C ASP A 129 -17.32 5.38 -10.43
N ASN A 130 -17.04 4.84 -9.24
CA ASN A 130 -15.70 4.37 -8.86
C ASN A 130 -15.21 3.13 -9.66
N ALA A 131 -16.06 2.57 -10.54
CA ALA A 131 -15.88 1.28 -11.22
C ALA A 131 -14.56 1.19 -11.99
N ASP A 132 -14.08 2.31 -12.55
CA ASP A 132 -12.89 2.35 -13.41
C ASP A 132 -11.59 2.77 -12.72
N LEU A 133 -11.62 3.04 -11.41
CA LEU A 133 -10.40 3.43 -10.67
C LEU A 133 -9.30 2.37 -10.79
N MET A 134 -9.66 1.08 -10.68
CA MET A 134 -8.71 -0.03 -10.82
C MET A 134 -8.04 -0.03 -12.20
N THR A 135 -8.81 0.26 -13.26
CA THR A 135 -8.29 0.33 -14.64
C THR A 135 -7.31 1.49 -14.80
N SER A 136 -7.66 2.66 -14.24
CA SER A 136 -6.79 3.84 -14.22
C SER A 136 -5.47 3.57 -13.51
N LEU A 137 -5.53 2.95 -12.33
CA LEU A 137 -4.36 2.55 -11.55
C LEU A 137 -3.46 1.58 -12.33
N LYS A 138 -4.03 0.52 -12.91
CA LYS A 138 -3.27 -0.43 -13.73
C LYS A 138 -2.57 0.26 -14.89
N ARG A 139 -3.24 1.19 -15.58
CA ARG A 139 -2.67 1.95 -16.70
C ARG A 139 -1.48 2.82 -16.25
N GLY A 140 -1.63 3.54 -15.15
CA GLY A 140 -0.56 4.37 -14.57
C GLY A 140 0.67 3.54 -14.21
N ILE A 141 0.45 2.43 -13.49
CA ILE A 141 1.50 1.49 -13.08
C ILE A 141 2.23 0.91 -14.29
N SER A 142 1.50 0.39 -15.29
CA SER A 142 2.09 -0.17 -16.50
C SER A 142 2.90 0.85 -17.28
N THR A 143 2.41 2.09 -17.39
CA THR A 143 3.12 3.18 -18.09
C THR A 143 4.47 3.47 -17.44
N ARG A 144 4.50 3.59 -16.10
CA ARG A 144 5.75 3.83 -15.35
C ARG A 144 6.69 2.63 -15.40
N ALA A 145 6.17 1.41 -15.28
CA ALA A 145 6.96 0.19 -15.40
C ALA A 145 7.67 0.09 -16.75
N ASN A 146 6.94 0.37 -17.84
CA ASN A 146 7.50 0.39 -19.20
C ASN A 146 8.57 1.47 -19.38
N ARG A 147 8.35 2.67 -18.83
CA ARG A 147 9.34 3.75 -18.86
C ARG A 147 10.63 3.35 -18.13
N ARG A 148 10.52 2.79 -16.93
CA ARG A 148 11.67 2.30 -16.16
C ARG A 148 12.42 1.19 -16.88
N ALA A 149 11.70 0.24 -17.50
CA ALA A 149 12.30 -0.83 -18.28
C ALA A 149 13.11 -0.29 -19.49
N ARG A 150 12.56 0.68 -20.22
CA ARG A 150 13.25 1.34 -21.34
C ARG A 150 14.52 2.07 -20.87
N ALA A 151 14.44 2.83 -19.78
CA ALA A 151 15.59 3.54 -19.22
C ALA A 151 16.73 2.57 -18.80
N ARG A 152 16.38 1.43 -18.19
CA ARG A 152 17.36 0.40 -17.82
C ARG A 152 18.03 -0.24 -19.04
N ARG A 153 17.29 -0.48 -20.11
CA ARG A 153 17.84 -1.00 -21.37
C ARG A 153 18.82 -0.02 -22.00
N ALA A 154 18.44 1.26 -22.11
CA ALA A 154 19.31 2.30 -22.65
C ALA A 154 20.63 2.43 -21.86
N LYS A 155 20.57 2.38 -20.52
CA LYS A 155 21.78 2.43 -19.68
C LYS A 155 22.69 1.22 -19.89
N ARG A 156 22.15 0.02 -20.10
CA ARG A 156 22.96 -1.19 -20.36
C ARG A 156 23.66 -1.13 -21.71
N SER A 157 23.01 -0.58 -22.74
CA SER A 157 23.59 -0.41 -24.07
C SER A 157 24.69 0.65 -24.16
N GLN A 158 24.84 1.51 -23.15
CA GLN A 158 25.92 2.51 -23.08
C GLN A 158 27.17 2.02 -22.33
N VAL A 159 27.05 0.89 -21.62
CA VAL A 159 28.13 0.30 -20.80
C VAL A 159 28.73 -0.94 -21.49
N ALA A 160 28.10 -1.41 -22.56
CA ALA A 160 28.60 -2.44 -23.47
C ALA A 160 29.26 -1.78 -24.68
#